data_AF-A0A7K3RHV0-F1
#
_entry.id   AF-A0A7K3RHV0-F1
#
_cell.length_a   1.000
_cell.length_b   1.000
_cell.length_c   1.000
_cell.angle_alpha   90.00
_cell.angle_beta   90.00
_cell.angle_gamma   90.00
#
_symmetry.space_group_name_H-M   'P 1'
#
loop_
_entity.id
_entity.type
_entity.pdbx_description
1 polymer ?
#
loop_
_entity_poly.entity_id
_entity_poly.type
_entity_poly.pdbx_seq_one_letter_code
_entity_poly.pdbx_strand_id
1 'polypeptide(L)'
;MNEDSADAPVRASSEVQDEVEKVSGSILEILSLKAKMTEAGAMISPCEGGVYRAHHPWGVYGPPAKDLEEAMGRLRSRLPEKGWKIVKDGPDDSQAKSPQIVADSADGRFSVDARFHGKQSDDPAQLEVTVQSACFRPESGATS
;
A
#
# COMPACT_ATOMS: atom_id res chain seq x y z
N MET A 1 9.89 -7.67 -3.34
CA MET A 1 10.09 -7.08 -4.68
C MET A 1 11.58 -6.93 -4.93
N ASN A 2 12.07 -7.22 -6.14
CA ASN A 2 13.50 -7.12 -6.46
C ASN A 2 13.95 -5.66 -6.55
N GLU A 3 15.11 -5.38 -5.98
CA GLU A 3 15.67 -4.02 -5.77
C GLU A 3 16.84 -3.69 -6.71
N ASP A 4 17.06 -4.48 -7.77
CA ASP A 4 18.19 -4.25 -8.67
C ASP A 4 17.96 -3.05 -9.58
N SER A 5 18.67 -1.96 -9.28
CA SER A 5 18.55 -0.66 -9.95
C SER A 5 18.93 -0.70 -11.44
N ALA A 6 19.84 -1.57 -11.85
CA ALA A 6 20.33 -1.62 -13.23
C ALA A 6 19.26 -2.13 -14.23
N ASP A 7 18.39 -3.02 -13.79
CA ASP A 7 17.36 -3.67 -14.61
C ASP A 7 15.98 -2.98 -14.50
N ALA A 8 15.86 -1.95 -13.66
CA ALA A 8 14.60 -1.25 -13.48
C ALA A 8 14.13 -0.58 -14.80
N PRO A 9 12.83 -0.66 -15.14
CA PRO A 9 12.29 -0.07 -16.36
C PRO A 9 12.31 1.46 -16.29
N VAL A 10 12.46 2.12 -17.44
CA VAL A 10 12.27 3.57 -17.54
C VAL A 10 10.77 3.87 -17.66
N ARG A 11 10.26 4.78 -16.83
CA ARG A 11 8.83 5.19 -16.81
C ARG A 11 8.68 6.68 -16.52
N ALA A 12 7.61 7.29 -17.01
CA ALA A 12 7.18 8.61 -16.58
C ALA A 12 6.63 8.56 -15.15
N SER A 13 7.12 9.46 -14.27
CA SER A 13 6.72 9.50 -12.86
C SER A 13 5.22 9.63 -12.65
N SER A 14 4.58 10.53 -13.40
CA SER A 14 3.13 10.77 -13.33
C SER A 14 2.31 9.54 -13.71
N GLU A 15 2.77 8.77 -14.70
CA GLU A 15 2.07 7.56 -15.11
C GLU A 15 2.12 6.49 -14.02
N VAL A 16 3.28 6.33 -13.35
CA VAL A 16 3.40 5.38 -12.24
C VAL A 16 2.57 5.84 -11.03
N GLN A 17 2.45 7.14 -10.78
CA GLN A 17 1.54 7.69 -9.77
C GLN A 17 0.08 7.35 -10.07
N ASP A 18 -0.39 7.63 -11.29
CA ASP A 18 -1.77 7.31 -11.73
C ASP A 18 -2.07 5.81 -11.62
N GLU A 19 -1.12 4.95 -12.01
CA GLU A 19 -1.23 3.50 -11.86
C GLU A 19 -1.38 3.10 -10.38
N VAL A 20 -0.57 3.67 -9.48
CA VAL A 20 -0.65 3.41 -8.03
C VAL A 20 -1.96 3.90 -7.44
N GLU A 21 -2.45 5.08 -7.81
CA GLU A 21 -3.75 5.59 -7.35
C GLU A 21 -4.91 4.69 -7.78
N LYS A 22 -4.88 4.21 -9.03
CA LYS A 22 -5.87 3.28 -9.55
C LYS A 22 -5.87 1.95 -8.80
N VAL A 23 -4.69 1.37 -8.56
CA VAL A 23 -4.57 0.14 -7.77
C VAL A 23 -5.03 0.37 -6.34
N SER A 24 -4.68 1.52 -5.76
CA SER A 24 -5.11 1.93 -4.42
C SER A 24 -6.63 2.03 -4.30
N GLY A 25 -7.32 2.58 -5.31
CA GLY A 25 -8.78 2.58 -5.37
C GLY A 25 -9.38 1.15 -5.36
N SER A 26 -8.71 0.20 -6.03
CA SER A 26 -9.15 -1.20 -6.02
C SER A 26 -8.97 -1.87 -4.65
N ILE A 27 -7.91 -1.50 -3.90
CA ILE A 27 -7.72 -1.96 -2.51
C ILE A 27 -8.81 -1.39 -1.60
N LEU A 28 -9.16 -0.13 -1.79
CA LEU A 28 -10.25 0.52 -1.06
C LEU A 28 -11.60 -0.19 -1.27
N GLU A 29 -11.92 -0.56 -2.51
CA GLU A 29 -13.11 -1.35 -2.82
C GLU A 29 -13.14 -2.68 -2.07
N ILE A 30 -12.00 -3.38 -1.95
CA ILE A 30 -11.90 -4.64 -1.19
C ILE A 30 -12.20 -4.41 0.30
N LEU A 31 -11.68 -3.34 0.89
CA LEU A 31 -11.97 -3.01 2.30
C LEU A 31 -13.46 -2.80 2.52
N SER A 32 -14.17 -2.25 1.53
CA SER A 32 -15.62 -2.02 1.58
C SER A 32 -16.04 -1.22 2.83
N LEU A 33 -15.25 -0.21 3.21
CA LEU A 33 -15.50 0.67 4.35
C LEU A 33 -16.13 1.98 3.88
N LYS A 34 -17.19 2.42 4.57
CA LYS A 34 -17.73 3.78 4.44
C LYS A 34 -17.13 4.64 5.54
N ALA A 35 -15.99 5.26 5.27
CA ALA A 35 -15.20 5.96 6.29
C ALA A 35 -14.53 7.22 5.73
N LYS A 36 -14.08 8.10 6.64
CA LYS A 36 -13.18 9.20 6.28
C LYS A 36 -11.80 8.63 6.00
N MET A 37 -11.19 9.17 4.96
CA MET A 37 -9.86 8.79 4.51
C MET A 37 -9.00 10.04 4.39
N THR A 38 -7.70 9.87 4.54
CA THR A 38 -6.73 10.90 4.18
C THR A 38 -6.73 11.09 2.66
N GLU A 39 -6.69 12.33 2.19
CA GLU A 39 -6.88 12.68 0.77
C GLU A 39 -5.56 12.94 0.00
N ALA A 40 -4.40 12.59 0.57
CA ALA A 40 -3.13 12.79 -0.11
C ALA A 40 -2.99 11.83 -1.29
N GLY A 41 -2.71 12.35 -2.49
CA GLY A 41 -2.47 11.55 -3.69
C GLY A 41 -1.15 10.77 -3.67
N ALA A 42 -0.89 9.99 -4.72
CA ALA A 42 0.34 9.22 -4.83
C ALA A 42 1.58 10.13 -4.95
N MET A 43 2.67 9.75 -4.28
CA MET A 43 3.93 10.48 -4.23
C MET A 43 5.09 9.65 -4.75
N ILE A 44 6.13 10.32 -5.27
CA ILE A 44 7.39 9.68 -5.66
C ILE A 44 8.37 9.69 -4.47
N SER A 45 8.98 8.54 -4.18
CA SER A 45 10.09 8.40 -3.24
C SER A 45 11.27 7.69 -3.88
N PRO A 46 12.51 8.00 -3.47
CA PRO A 46 13.67 7.21 -3.87
C PRO A 46 13.59 5.78 -3.33
N CYS A 47 14.09 4.84 -4.12
CA CYS A 47 14.56 3.54 -3.64
C CYS A 47 16.10 3.57 -3.54
N GLU A 48 16.73 2.44 -3.25
CA GLU A 48 18.19 2.31 -3.33
C GLU A 48 18.70 2.37 -4.78
N GLY A 49 19.96 2.77 -4.96
CA GLY A 49 20.62 2.70 -6.27
C GLY A 49 20.19 3.76 -7.31
N GLY A 50 19.51 4.84 -6.92
CA GLY A 50 19.13 5.93 -7.84
C GLY A 50 17.89 5.66 -8.68
N VAL A 51 17.10 4.64 -8.32
CA VAL A 51 15.75 4.40 -8.84
C VAL A 51 14.70 4.93 -7.87
N TYR A 52 13.46 5.01 -8.33
CA TYR A 52 12.34 5.64 -7.62
C TYR A 52 11.13 4.73 -7.64
N ARG A 53 10.15 4.97 -6.76
CA ARG A 53 8.83 4.33 -6.78
C ARG A 53 7.75 5.35 -6.53
N ALA A 54 6.55 5.07 -7.04
CA ALA A 54 5.36 5.75 -6.55
C ALA A 54 4.79 4.99 -5.35
N HIS A 55 4.27 5.70 -4.37
CA HIS A 55 3.54 5.13 -3.24
C HIS A 55 2.39 6.04 -2.83
N HIS A 56 1.30 5.44 -2.36
CA HIS A 56 0.09 6.13 -1.96
C HIS A 56 -0.31 5.63 -0.56
N PRO A 57 0.19 6.29 0.49
CA PRO A 57 -0.15 5.98 1.86
C PRO A 57 -1.44 6.70 2.25
N TRP A 58 -2.36 5.99 2.88
CA TRP A 58 -3.57 6.57 3.45
C TRP A 58 -4.03 5.83 4.69
N GLY A 59 -4.74 6.55 5.55
CA GLY A 59 -5.33 6.03 6.77
C GLY A 59 -6.85 6.05 6.75
N VAL A 60 -7.47 5.07 7.40
CA VAL A 60 -8.91 5.01 7.65
C VAL A 60 -9.17 5.24 9.13
N TYR A 61 -10.02 6.24 9.41
CA TYR A 61 -10.31 6.71 10.76
C TYR A 61 -11.81 6.80 11.01
N GLY A 62 -12.24 6.50 12.24
CA GLY A 62 -13.61 6.69 12.70
C GLY A 62 -14.46 5.42 12.83
N PRO A 63 -14.36 4.40 11.95
CA PRO A 63 -15.05 3.14 12.18
C PRO A 63 -14.67 2.48 13.51
N PRO A 64 -15.57 1.69 14.11
CA PRO A 64 -15.23 0.81 15.21
C PRO A 64 -14.05 -0.11 14.87
N ALA A 65 -13.23 -0.43 15.87
CA ALA A 65 -12.09 -1.35 15.70
C ALA A 65 -12.47 -2.68 15.03
N LYS A 66 -13.63 -3.24 15.40
CA LYS A 66 -14.18 -4.46 14.81
C LYS A 66 -14.38 -4.34 13.29
N ASP A 67 -14.86 -3.20 12.81
CA ASP A 67 -15.11 -2.99 11.37
C ASP A 67 -13.78 -2.90 10.60
N LEU A 68 -12.73 -2.33 11.22
CA LEU A 68 -11.38 -2.29 10.66
C LEU A 68 -10.74 -3.69 10.64
N GLU A 69 -10.93 -4.50 11.69
CA GLU A 69 -10.51 -5.91 11.72
C GLU A 69 -11.21 -6.75 10.65
N GLU A 70 -12.52 -6.56 10.46
CA GLU A 70 -13.27 -7.20 9.39
C GLU A 70 -12.74 -6.80 8.00
N ALA A 71 -12.35 -5.53 7.82
CA ALA A 71 -11.76 -5.05 6.58
C ALA A 71 -10.39 -5.71 6.30
N MET A 72 -9.56 -5.92 7.31
CA MET A 72 -8.34 -6.74 7.20
C MET A 72 -8.66 -8.19 6.80
N GLY A 73 -9.73 -8.77 7.35
CA GLY A 73 -10.24 -10.09 6.93
C GLY A 73 -10.67 -10.15 5.46
N ARG A 74 -11.25 -9.06 4.94
CA ARG A 74 -11.58 -8.94 3.51
C ARG A 74 -10.33 -8.89 2.64
N LEU A 75 -9.29 -8.15 3.04
CA LEU A 75 -8.01 -8.19 2.33
C LEU A 75 -7.47 -9.62 2.26
N ARG A 76 -7.40 -10.31 3.41
CA ARG A 76 -6.89 -11.68 3.50
C ARG A 76 -7.58 -12.67 2.57
N SER A 77 -8.90 -12.54 2.40
CA SER A 77 -9.70 -13.45 1.56
C SER A 77 -9.73 -13.02 0.08
N ARG A 78 -9.92 -11.73 -0.19
CA ARG A 78 -10.19 -11.22 -1.55
C ARG A 78 -8.94 -10.91 -2.37
N LEU A 79 -7.80 -10.62 -1.73
CA LEU A 79 -6.55 -10.40 -2.44
C LEU A 79 -6.14 -11.64 -3.25
N PRO A 80 -6.08 -12.86 -2.65
CA PRO A 80 -5.81 -14.08 -3.41
C PRO A 80 -6.81 -14.37 -4.53
N GLU A 81 -8.11 -14.13 -4.30
CA GLU A 81 -9.15 -14.30 -5.34
C GLU A 81 -8.90 -13.40 -6.56
N LYS A 82 -8.24 -12.25 -6.37
CA LYS A 82 -7.87 -11.31 -7.43
C LYS A 82 -6.44 -11.52 -7.96
N GLY A 83 -5.80 -12.64 -7.61
CA GLY A 83 -4.47 -13.01 -8.08
C GLY A 83 -3.30 -12.37 -7.31
N TRP A 84 -3.56 -11.65 -6.22
CA TRP A 84 -2.49 -11.13 -5.36
C TRP A 84 -1.94 -12.25 -4.49
N LYS A 85 -0.62 -12.23 -4.28
CA LYS A 85 0.07 -13.17 -3.40
C LYS A 85 0.32 -12.50 -2.06
N ILE A 86 -0.27 -13.03 -0.99
CA ILE A 86 0.08 -12.64 0.38
C ILE A 86 1.49 -13.13 0.68
N VAL A 87 2.40 -12.20 0.94
CA VAL A 87 3.82 -12.47 1.27
C VAL A 87 4.10 -12.32 2.76
N LYS A 88 3.23 -11.62 3.50
CA LYS A 88 3.23 -11.54 4.97
C LYS A 88 1.80 -11.45 5.48
N ASP A 89 1.50 -12.21 6.53
CA ASP A 89 0.25 -12.11 7.29
C ASP A 89 0.56 -12.44 8.75
N GLY A 90 0.64 -11.42 9.60
CA GLY A 90 1.13 -11.54 10.95
C GLY A 90 1.54 -10.20 11.54
N PRO A 91 2.15 -10.17 12.74
CA PRO A 91 2.57 -8.92 13.36
C PRO A 91 3.67 -8.23 12.54
N ASP A 92 3.66 -6.89 12.57
CA ASP A 92 4.75 -6.08 12.07
C ASP A 92 6.00 -6.17 12.97
N ASP A 93 7.08 -5.54 12.52
CA ASP A 93 8.36 -5.59 13.24
C ASP A 93 8.47 -4.52 14.33
N SER A 94 7.45 -3.66 14.48
CA SER A 94 7.38 -2.64 15.51
C SER A 94 7.32 -3.25 16.92
N GLN A 95 7.49 -2.41 17.94
CA GLN A 95 7.32 -2.82 19.33
C GLN A 95 5.86 -3.18 19.65
N ALA A 96 4.90 -2.53 18.98
CA ALA A 96 3.46 -2.76 19.19
C ALA A 96 2.97 -4.07 18.58
N LYS A 97 3.74 -4.67 17.64
CA LYS A 97 3.38 -5.91 16.94
C LYS A 97 2.00 -5.82 16.28
N SER A 98 1.74 -4.70 15.63
CA SER A 98 0.47 -4.40 14.95
C SER A 98 0.20 -5.46 13.88
N PRO A 99 -1.03 -6.00 13.78
CA PRO A 99 -1.39 -6.92 12.70
C PRO A 99 -1.16 -6.31 11.33
N GLN A 100 -0.46 -7.03 10.46
CA GLN A 100 -0.02 -6.59 9.14
C GLN A 100 -0.34 -7.64 8.08
N ILE A 101 -0.79 -7.18 6.92
CA ILE A 101 -0.87 -7.97 5.69
C ILE A 101 -0.04 -7.26 4.63
N VAL A 102 0.90 -7.99 4.02
CA VAL A 102 1.63 -7.55 2.83
C VAL A 102 1.32 -8.49 1.69
N ALA A 103 0.95 -7.95 0.54
CA ALA A 103 0.69 -8.73 -0.65
C ALA A 103 1.25 -8.07 -1.91
N ASP A 104 1.76 -8.90 -2.81
CA ASP A 104 2.30 -8.48 -4.10
C ASP A 104 1.33 -8.85 -5.23
N SER A 105 1.23 -7.99 -6.25
CA SER A 105 0.44 -8.25 -7.44
C SER A 105 1.01 -9.43 -8.23
N ALA A 106 0.16 -10.09 -9.03
CA ALA A 106 0.56 -11.27 -9.82
C ALA A 106 1.76 -11.00 -10.75
N ASP A 107 1.84 -9.79 -11.30
CA ASP A 107 2.91 -9.34 -12.19
C ASP A 107 4.12 -8.74 -11.44
N GLY A 108 4.09 -8.70 -10.11
CA GLY A 108 5.14 -8.16 -9.25
C GLY A 108 5.33 -6.64 -9.35
N ARG A 109 4.46 -5.91 -10.06
CA ARG A 109 4.59 -4.45 -10.24
C ARG A 109 4.06 -3.63 -9.08
N PHE A 110 3.23 -4.19 -8.21
CA PHE A 110 2.63 -3.48 -7.08
C PHE A 110 2.66 -4.31 -5.80
N SER A 111 2.75 -3.62 -4.68
CA SER A 111 2.62 -4.19 -3.34
C SER A 111 1.65 -3.36 -2.53
N VAL A 112 0.89 -4.02 -1.67
CA VAL A 112 0.07 -3.40 -0.65
C VAL A 112 0.59 -3.83 0.72
N ASP A 113 0.80 -2.87 1.60
CA ASP A 113 1.10 -3.06 3.02
C ASP A 113 -0.05 -2.43 3.82
N ALA A 114 -0.82 -3.27 4.51
CA ALA A 114 -1.94 -2.86 5.35
C ALA A 114 -1.65 -3.21 6.81
N ARG A 115 -1.72 -2.22 7.70
CA ARG A 115 -1.46 -2.36 9.13
C ARG A 115 -2.66 -1.89 9.93
N PHE A 116 -3.13 -2.76 10.82
CA PHE A 116 -4.15 -2.40 11.80
C PHE A 116 -3.48 -1.89 13.07
N HIS A 117 -3.77 -0.64 13.41
CA HIS A 117 -3.36 -0.05 14.67
C HIS A 117 -4.56 -0.10 15.61
N GLY A 118 -4.48 -0.98 16.61
CA GLY A 118 -5.49 -1.04 17.67
C GLY A 118 -5.55 0.26 18.47
N LYS A 119 -6.60 0.44 19.27
CA LYS A 119 -6.73 1.61 20.13
C LYS A 119 -5.53 1.70 21.09
N GLN A 120 -4.81 2.83 21.08
CA GLN A 120 -3.69 3.10 21.98
C GLN A 120 -3.97 4.33 22.82
N SER A 121 -4.18 4.16 24.13
CA SER A 121 -4.54 5.26 25.04
C SER A 121 -5.73 6.08 24.50
N ASP A 122 -5.46 7.30 24.02
CA ASP A 122 -6.43 8.26 23.49
C ASP A 122 -6.56 8.19 21.96
N ASP A 123 -5.65 7.50 21.27
CA ASP A 123 -5.69 7.35 19.82
C ASP A 123 -6.72 6.29 19.42
N PRO A 124 -7.69 6.65 18.56
CA PRO A 124 -8.67 5.70 18.07
C PRO A 124 -7.99 4.62 17.21
N ALA A 125 -8.63 3.46 17.12
CA ALA A 125 -8.18 2.44 16.19
C ALA A 125 -8.20 2.99 14.75
N GLN A 126 -7.20 2.62 13.97
CA GLN A 126 -7.03 3.08 12.61
C GLN A 126 -6.45 1.96 11.75
N LEU A 127 -6.73 2.03 10.44
CA LEU A 127 -6.09 1.19 9.45
C LEU A 127 -5.17 2.07 8.60
N GLU A 128 -3.90 1.71 8.52
CA GLU A 128 -2.94 2.35 7.62
C GLU A 128 -2.72 1.42 6.42
N VAL A 129 -2.78 1.98 5.21
CA VAL A 129 -2.53 1.23 3.98
C VAL A 129 -1.57 2.01 3.12
N THR A 130 -0.54 1.34 2.61
CA THR A 130 0.33 1.87 1.57
C THR A 130 0.29 0.96 0.37
N VAL A 131 -0.09 1.51 -0.78
CA VAL A 131 0.10 0.85 -2.08
C VAL A 131 1.31 1.47 -2.75
N GLN A 132 2.21 0.65 -3.29
CA GLN A 132 3.42 1.11 -3.94
C GLN A 132 3.73 0.35 -5.23
N SER A 133 4.42 1.01 -6.14
CA SER A 133 4.98 0.37 -7.33
C SER A 133 6.30 -0.35 -7.01
N ALA A 134 6.72 -1.25 -7.90
CA ALA A 134 8.12 -1.61 -8.04
C ALA A 134 8.96 -0.38 -8.40
N CYS A 135 10.26 -0.44 -8.13
CA CYS A 135 11.16 0.66 -8.45
C CYS A 135 11.36 0.79 -9.97
N PHE A 136 11.49 2.03 -10.46
CA PHE A 136 11.65 2.40 -11.86
C PHE A 136 12.67 3.54 -12.00
N ARG A 137 13.21 3.71 -13.20
CA ARG A 137 14.03 4.87 -13.56
C ARG A 137 13.12 5.96 -14.14
N PRO A 138 13.10 7.18 -13.59
CA PRO A 138 12.29 8.25 -14.15
C PRO A 138 12.80 8.65 -15.53
N GLU A 139 11.89 8.93 -16.44
CA GLU A 139 12.24 9.57 -17.71
C GLU A 139 12.94 10.90 -17.47
N SER A 140 14.00 11.15 -18.25
CA SER A 140 14.76 12.41 -18.16
C SER A 140 13.84 13.59 -18.49
N GLY A 141 13.57 14.45 -17.50
CA GLY A 141 12.73 15.64 -17.64
C GLY A 141 11.38 15.60 -16.91
N ALA A 142 11.04 14.50 -16.23
CA ALA A 142 9.76 14.32 -15.53
C ALA A 142 9.89 14.36 -13.99
N THR A 143 10.66 15.31 -13.45
CA THR A 143 10.71 15.60 -12.02
C THR A 143 10.19 17.01 -11.78
N SER A 144 8.90 17.13 -11.48
CA SER A 144 8.29 18.32 -10.90
C SER A 144 7.23 17.88 -9.92
#